data_AF-A0A957GJ93-F1
#
_entry.id   AF-A0A957GJ93-F1
#
_cell.length_a   1.000
_cell.length_b   1.000
_cell.length_c   1.000
_cell.angle_alpha   90.00
_cell.angle_beta   90.00
_cell.angle_gamma   90.00
#
_symmetry.space_group_name_H-M   'P 1'
#
loop_
_entity.id
_entity.type
_entity.pdbx_description
1 polymer ?
#
loop_
_entity_poly.entity_id
_entity_poly.type
_entity_poly.pdbx_seq_one_letter_code
_entity_poly.pdbx_strand_id
1 'polypeptide(L)'
;MDAKQKRLQGLLRQMARVEGRLVGMRRQSERLTAVRLILFFLGGAGSGVVFLTLGAAVWAATFLLFFVPFAVAVAVHRRLEHSLRRHETWLQIKQWQVARMRLDWAALPLPTVGDPPADHPFARDFDLLGARSLHHLLQTAVSHEGSQRLADWLLEPAPDLATT
;
A
#
# COMPACT_ATOMS: atom_id res chain seq x y z
N MET A 1 26.80 13.59 14.61
CA MET A 1 25.49 13.39 13.96
C MET A 1 24.47 13.04 15.01
N ASP A 2 23.43 13.85 15.11
CA ASP A 2 22.29 13.65 16.01
C ASP A 2 21.56 12.32 15.71
N ALA A 3 21.04 11.65 16.73
CA ALA A 3 20.36 10.36 16.61
C ALA A 3 19.15 10.43 15.65
N LYS A 4 18.43 11.57 15.67
CA LYS A 4 17.32 11.84 14.73
C LYS A 4 17.81 11.86 13.28
N GLN A 5 18.92 12.55 13.01
CA GLN A 5 19.49 12.67 11.67
C GLN A 5 19.97 11.31 11.14
N LYS A 6 20.59 10.48 11.98
CA LYS A 6 20.98 9.11 11.60
C LYS A 6 19.77 8.26 11.23
N ARG A 7 18.70 8.31 12.03
CA ARG A 7 17.44 7.58 11.74
C ARG A 7 16.81 8.05 10.44
N LEU A 8 16.74 9.36 10.21
CA LEU A 8 16.19 9.94 8.99
C LEU A 8 16.96 9.47 7.75
N GLN A 9 18.30 9.54 7.78
CA GLN A 9 19.12 9.04 6.68
C GLN A 9 18.93 7.54 6.46
N GLY A 10 18.80 6.75 7.52
CA GLY A 10 18.49 5.32 7.44
C GLY A 10 17.20 5.05 6.66
N LEU A 11 16.12 5.78 6.99
CA LEU A 11 14.83 5.66 6.30
C LEU A 11 14.94 6.04 4.82
N LEU A 12 15.59 7.17 4.50
CA LEU A 12 15.76 7.62 3.12
C LEU A 12 16.54 6.60 2.27
N ARG A 13 17.60 6.00 2.83
CA ARG A 13 18.36 4.93 2.14
C ARG A 13 17.52 3.68 1.89
N GLN A 14 16.68 3.29 2.85
CA GLN A 14 15.79 2.14 2.69
C GLN A 14 14.73 2.40 1.61
N MET A 15 14.13 3.60 1.60
CA MET A 15 13.16 4.02 0.59
C MET A 15 13.76 3.98 -0.82
N ALA A 16 14.91 4.63 -1.02
CA ALA A 16 15.59 4.64 -2.32
C ALA A 16 15.92 3.23 -2.85
N ARG A 17 16.32 2.31 -1.95
CA ARG A 17 16.58 0.91 -2.31
C ARG A 17 15.32 0.19 -2.78
N VAL A 18 14.19 0.40 -2.11
CA VAL A 18 12.92 -0.24 -2.45
C VAL A 18 12.35 0.34 -3.74
N GLU A 19 12.39 1.66 -3.92
CA GLU A 19 11.98 2.34 -5.16
C GLU A 19 12.71 1.79 -6.39
N GLY A 20 14.04 1.61 -6.30
CA GLY A 20 14.82 1.02 -7.38
C GLY A 20 14.39 -0.42 -7.73
N ARG A 21 14.02 -1.23 -6.72
CA ARG A 21 13.51 -2.60 -6.93
C ARG A 21 12.12 -2.60 -7.57
N LEU A 22 11.26 -1.65 -7.22
CA LEU A 22 9.90 -1.55 -7.74
C LEU A 22 9.87 -1.30 -9.24
N VAL A 23 10.81 -0.50 -9.77
CA VAL A 23 10.91 -0.26 -11.22
C VAL A 23 11.10 -1.58 -11.99
N GLY A 24 11.94 -2.48 -11.49
CA GLY A 24 12.16 -3.80 -12.10
C GLY A 24 10.92 -4.70 -12.04
N MET A 25 10.24 -4.73 -10.88
CA MET A 25 9.03 -5.53 -10.69
C MET A 25 7.85 -5.03 -11.55
N ARG A 26 7.71 -3.71 -11.73
CA ARG A 26 6.69 -3.12 -12.62
C ARG A 26 6.89 -3.55 -14.07
N ARG A 27 8.13 -3.49 -14.59
CA ARG A 27 8.45 -3.98 -15.94
C ARG A 27 8.14 -5.47 -16.13
N GLN A 28 8.40 -6.30 -15.12
CA GLN A 28 8.04 -7.72 -15.16
C GLN A 28 6.52 -7.92 -15.22
N SER A 29 5.76 -7.11 -14.47
CA SER A 29 4.30 -7.14 -14.46
C SER A 29 3.71 -6.78 -15.84
N GLU A 30 4.24 -5.74 -16.48
CA GLU A 30 3.84 -5.34 -17.84
C GLU A 30 4.11 -6.44 -18.86
N ARG A 31 5.29 -7.07 -18.82
CA ARG A 31 5.64 -8.20 -19.70
C ARG A 31 4.69 -9.39 -19.52
N LEU A 32 4.35 -9.74 -18.28
CA LEU A 32 3.40 -10.83 -18.00
C LEU A 32 1.99 -10.52 -18.54
N THR A 33 1.58 -9.25 -18.48
CA THR A 33 0.32 -8.79 -19.06
C THR A 33 0.30 -8.99 -20.57
N ALA A 34 1.39 -8.62 -21.26
CA ALA A 34 1.54 -8.84 -22.69
C ALA A 34 1.56 -10.33 -23.07
N VAL A 35 2.33 -11.17 -22.34
CA VAL A 35 2.38 -12.63 -22.57
C VAL A 35 1.00 -13.27 -22.44
N ARG A 36 0.24 -12.88 -21.41
CA ARG A 36 -1.13 -13.36 -21.20
C ARG A 36 -2.05 -13.00 -22.38
N LEU A 37 -1.93 -11.79 -22.90
CA LEU A 37 -2.70 -11.32 -24.06
C LEU A 37 -2.37 -12.15 -25.31
N ILE A 38 -1.07 -12.37 -25.58
CA ILE A 38 -0.59 -13.18 -26.71
C ILE A 38 -1.10 -14.63 -26.58
N LEU A 39 -1.00 -15.24 -25.40
CA LEU A 39 -1.51 -16.59 -25.14
C LEU A 39 -3.02 -16.69 -25.34
N PHE A 40 -3.78 -15.66 -24.94
CA PHE A 40 -5.22 -15.61 -25.12
C PHE A 40 -5.61 -15.56 -26.61
N PHE A 41 -4.95 -14.69 -27.39
CA PHE A 41 -5.22 -14.59 -28.83
C PHE A 41 -4.76 -15.82 -29.61
N LEU A 42 -3.54 -16.32 -29.36
CA LEU A 42 -3.02 -17.53 -30.02
C LEU A 42 -3.83 -18.77 -29.64
N GLY A 43 -4.15 -18.94 -28.35
CA GLY A 43 -4.94 -20.07 -27.88
C GLY A 43 -6.38 -20.01 -28.36
N GLY A 44 -7.01 -18.84 -28.32
CA GLY A 44 -8.38 -18.64 -28.79
C GLY A 44 -8.52 -18.87 -30.29
N ALA A 45 -7.72 -18.18 -31.10
CA ALA A 45 -7.74 -18.30 -32.56
C ALA A 45 -7.29 -19.70 -33.02
N GLY A 46 -6.24 -20.25 -32.40
CA GLY A 46 -5.72 -21.58 -32.72
C GLY A 46 -6.71 -22.69 -32.39
N SER A 47 -7.42 -22.60 -31.26
CA SER A 47 -8.42 -23.62 -30.89
C SER A 47 -9.62 -23.63 -31.84
N GLY A 48 -10.03 -22.46 -32.36
CA GLY A 48 -11.12 -22.36 -33.32
C GLY A 48 -10.79 -23.03 -34.66
N VAL A 49 -9.56 -22.87 -35.14
CA VAL A 49 -9.09 -23.53 -36.38
C VAL A 49 -8.99 -25.04 -36.19
N VAL A 50 -8.38 -25.50 -35.10
CA VAL A 50 -8.18 -26.93 -34.81
C VAL A 50 -9.51 -27.67 -34.61
N PHE A 51 -10.51 -27.01 -34.00
CA PHE A 51 -11.85 -27.57 -33.81
C PHE A 51 -12.53 -27.92 -35.14
N LEU A 52 -12.33 -27.09 -36.17
CA LEU A 52 -12.96 -27.27 -37.48
C LEU A 52 -12.27 -28.36 -38.33
N THR A 53 -11.04 -28.78 -38.00
CA THR A 53 -10.22 -29.59 -38.93
C THR A 53 -9.73 -30.93 -38.37
N LEU A 54 -9.50 -31.09 -37.06
CA LEU A 54 -8.65 -32.18 -36.52
C LEU A 54 -9.31 -33.07 -35.45
N GLY A 55 -10.59 -32.83 -35.12
CA GLY A 55 -11.35 -33.64 -34.17
C GLY A 55 -11.07 -33.35 -32.68
N ALA A 56 -11.90 -33.91 -31.80
CA ALA A 56 -11.99 -33.51 -30.38
C ALA A 56 -10.71 -33.78 -29.56
N ALA A 57 -9.97 -34.86 -29.86
CA ALA A 57 -8.76 -35.23 -29.12
C ALA A 57 -7.61 -34.22 -29.34
N VAL A 58 -7.40 -33.80 -30.60
CA VAL A 58 -6.37 -32.79 -30.95
C VAL A 58 -6.75 -31.43 -30.38
N TRP A 59 -8.04 -31.07 -30.43
CA TRP A 59 -8.55 -29.85 -29.80
C TRP A 59 -8.28 -29.81 -28.29
N ALA A 60 -8.54 -30.90 -27.57
CA ALA A 60 -8.30 -30.97 -26.12
C ALA A 60 -6.80 -30.79 -25.78
N ALA A 61 -5.91 -31.39 -26.56
CA ALA A 61 -4.46 -31.24 -26.38
C ALA A 61 -4.00 -29.79 -26.65
N THR A 62 -4.48 -29.16 -27.72
CA THR A 62 -4.20 -27.75 -28.02
C THR A 62 -4.73 -26.82 -26.94
N PHE A 63 -5.96 -27.04 -26.47
CA PHE A 63 -6.55 -26.26 -25.39
C PHE A 63 -5.68 -26.33 -24.13
N LEU A 64 -5.26 -27.53 -23.71
CA LEU A 64 -4.42 -27.71 -22.54
C LEU A 64 -3.07 -27.01 -22.68
N LEU A 65 -2.47 -27.08 -23.87
CA LEU A 65 -1.17 -26.47 -24.19
C LEU A 65 -1.17 -24.94 -24.02
N PHE A 66 -2.27 -24.27 -24.34
CA PHE A 66 -2.40 -22.82 -24.15
C PHE A 66 -2.96 -22.45 -22.77
N PHE A 67 -3.86 -23.25 -22.24
CA PHE A 67 -4.52 -22.99 -20.97
C PHE A 67 -3.55 -23.07 -19.79
N VAL A 68 -2.67 -24.08 -19.75
CA VAL A 68 -1.74 -24.27 -18.63
C VAL A 68 -0.75 -23.09 -18.50
N PRO A 69 0.00 -22.68 -19.55
CA PRO A 69 0.87 -21.51 -19.48
C PRO A 69 0.11 -20.22 -19.14
N PHE A 70 -1.11 -20.05 -19.66
CA PHE A 70 -1.95 -18.90 -19.33
C PHE A 70 -2.30 -18.88 -17.83
N ALA A 71 -2.74 -20.01 -17.27
CA ALA A 71 -3.07 -20.13 -15.85
C ALA A 71 -1.85 -19.84 -14.96
N VAL A 72 -0.67 -20.38 -15.32
CA VAL A 72 0.59 -20.10 -14.62
C VAL A 72 0.94 -18.61 -14.70
N ALA A 73 0.85 -17.99 -15.89
CA ALA A 73 1.14 -16.58 -16.07
C ALA A 73 0.22 -15.69 -15.22
N VAL A 74 -1.08 -16.01 -15.15
CA VAL A 74 -2.05 -15.31 -14.28
C VAL A 74 -1.68 -15.44 -12.80
N ALA A 75 -1.32 -16.65 -12.35
CA ALA A 75 -0.95 -16.87 -10.95
C ALA A 75 0.33 -16.10 -10.56
N VAL A 76 1.34 -16.11 -11.42
CA VAL A 76 2.58 -15.35 -11.22
C VAL A 76 2.31 -13.85 -11.21
N HIS A 77 1.51 -13.35 -12.15
CA HIS A 77 1.14 -11.93 -12.21
C HIS A 77 0.44 -11.47 -10.93
N ARG A 78 -0.58 -12.22 -10.44
CA ARG A 78 -1.27 -11.91 -9.18
C ARG A 78 -0.31 -11.86 -7.99
N ARG A 79 0.61 -12.81 -7.89
CA ARG A 79 1.63 -12.83 -6.83
C ARG A 79 2.55 -11.60 -6.90
N LEU A 80 2.98 -11.24 -8.10
CA LEU A 80 3.82 -10.07 -8.33
C LEU A 80 3.08 -8.77 -7.98
N GLU A 81 1.82 -8.65 -8.38
CA GLU A 81 0.98 -7.50 -8.10
C GLU A 81 0.73 -7.32 -6.60
N HIS A 82 0.46 -8.41 -5.87
CA HIS A 82 0.34 -8.36 -4.41
C HIS A 82 1.65 -7.89 -3.74
N SER A 83 2.79 -8.36 -4.25
CA SER A 83 4.11 -7.92 -3.77
C SER A 83 4.34 -6.44 -4.05
N LEU A 84 4.02 -5.96 -5.26
CA LEU A 84 4.10 -4.54 -5.63
C LEU A 84 3.28 -3.67 -4.67
N ARG A 85 1.98 -3.99 -4.50
CA ARG A 85 1.08 -3.26 -3.60
C ARG A 85 1.63 -3.21 -2.17
N ARG A 86 2.14 -4.33 -1.65
CA ARG A 86 2.74 -4.37 -0.30
C ARG A 86 3.94 -3.43 -0.16
N HIS A 87 4.82 -3.38 -1.16
CA HIS A 87 5.98 -2.50 -1.13
C HIS A 87 5.60 -1.03 -1.31
N GLU A 88 4.59 -0.73 -2.12
CA GLU A 88 4.04 0.62 -2.27
C GLU A 88 3.43 1.12 -0.96
N THR A 89 2.60 0.31 -0.29
CA THR A 89 2.08 0.65 1.05
C THR A 89 3.21 0.85 2.06
N TRP A 90 4.23 -0.01 2.05
CA TRP A 90 5.39 0.15 2.93
C TRP A 90 6.12 1.47 2.67
N LEU A 91 6.33 1.82 1.40
CA LEU A 91 7.00 3.05 1.00
C LEU A 91 6.20 4.28 1.45
N GLN A 92 4.89 4.27 1.24
CA GLN A 92 3.97 5.31 1.69
C GLN A 92 4.05 5.53 3.21
N ILE A 93 4.04 4.45 4.00
CA ILE A 93 4.21 4.52 5.45
C ILE A 93 5.54 5.18 5.82
N LYS A 94 6.64 4.83 5.12
CA LYS A 94 7.96 5.44 5.37
C LYS A 94 8.01 6.91 4.97
N GLN A 95 7.39 7.29 3.87
CA GLN A 95 7.26 8.69 3.46
C GLN A 95 6.54 9.49 4.53
N TRP A 96 5.41 9.00 5.07
CA TRP A 96 4.73 9.67 6.17
C TRP A 96 5.54 9.72 7.46
N GLN A 97 6.36 8.70 7.77
CA GLN A 97 7.28 8.74 8.92
C GLN A 97 8.33 9.85 8.73
N VAL A 98 8.89 10.00 7.54
CA VAL A 98 9.83 11.07 7.20
C VAL A 98 9.15 12.43 7.29
N ALA A 99 7.93 12.57 6.77
CA ALA A 99 7.13 13.80 6.86
C ALA A 99 6.90 14.21 8.31
N ARG A 100 6.49 13.28 9.19
CA ARG A 100 6.36 13.52 10.65
C ARG A 100 7.66 14.01 11.28
N MET A 101 8.80 13.37 10.96
CA MET A 101 10.10 13.79 11.50
C MET A 101 10.51 15.21 11.08
N ARG A 102 10.02 15.66 9.92
CA ARG A 102 10.26 16.99 9.33
C ARG A 102 9.16 18.01 9.61
N LEU A 103 8.06 17.60 10.28
CA LEU A 103 6.86 18.41 10.46
C LEU A 103 6.28 18.93 9.12
N ASP A 104 6.38 18.10 8.07
CA ASP A 104 5.82 18.41 6.76
C ASP A 104 4.34 18.00 6.71
N TRP A 105 3.49 18.90 7.19
CA TRP A 105 2.05 18.69 7.33
C TRP A 105 1.33 18.48 5.99
N ALA A 106 1.83 19.06 4.90
CA ALA A 106 1.21 18.94 3.59
C ALA A 106 1.40 17.52 2.99
N ALA A 107 2.46 16.82 3.41
CA ALA A 107 2.74 15.45 3.01
C ALA A 107 2.06 14.38 3.89
N LEU A 108 1.34 14.79 4.94
CA LEU A 108 0.60 13.88 5.82
C LEU A 108 -0.86 13.70 5.37
N PRO A 109 -1.48 12.55 5.66
CA PRO A 109 -2.92 12.35 5.45
C PRO A 109 -3.72 13.36 6.26
N LEU A 110 -4.82 13.86 5.69
CA LEU A 110 -5.70 14.78 6.39
C LEU A 110 -6.19 14.20 7.74
N PRO A 111 -6.33 15.04 8.78
CA PRO A 111 -6.93 14.63 10.04
C PRO A 111 -8.35 14.11 9.82
N THR A 112 -8.70 13.02 10.50
CA THR A 112 -10.04 12.42 10.44
C THR A 112 -10.94 12.82 11.62
N VAL A 113 -10.36 13.46 12.64
CA VAL A 113 -11.07 13.95 13.84
C VAL A 113 -11.17 15.47 13.74
N GLY A 114 -12.34 16.00 14.11
CA GLY A 114 -12.62 17.44 14.13
C GLY A 114 -11.88 18.20 15.23
N ASP A 115 -12.27 19.45 15.40
CA ASP A 115 -11.71 20.34 16.41
C ASP A 115 -12.12 19.94 17.84
N PRO A 116 -11.32 20.27 18.86
CA PRO A 116 -11.65 19.92 20.25
C PRO A 116 -12.82 20.78 20.77
N PRO A 117 -13.50 20.34 21.86
CA PRO A 117 -14.49 21.16 22.55
C PRO A 117 -13.91 22.53 22.94
N ALA A 118 -14.70 23.59 22.77
CA ALA A 118 -14.26 24.97 22.99
C ALA A 118 -13.90 25.28 24.46
N ASP A 119 -14.48 24.52 25.38
CA ASP A 119 -14.33 24.60 26.83
C ASP A 119 -13.26 23.63 27.38
N HIS A 120 -12.54 22.92 26.52
CA HIS A 120 -11.52 21.99 26.95
C HIS A 120 -10.34 22.71 27.63
N PRO A 121 -9.90 22.26 28.83
CA PRO A 121 -8.98 23.03 29.70
C PRO A 121 -7.62 23.35 29.07
N PHE A 122 -7.12 22.51 28.14
CA PHE A 122 -5.80 22.69 27.53
C PHE A 122 -5.70 22.27 26.05
N ALA A 123 -6.79 21.84 25.41
CA ALA A 123 -6.66 21.20 24.08
C ALA A 123 -6.25 22.20 22.99
N ARG A 124 -6.69 23.45 23.13
CA ARG A 124 -6.35 24.53 22.21
C ARG A 124 -4.91 25.01 22.42
N ASP A 125 -4.44 25.08 23.66
CA ASP A 125 -3.10 25.56 23.98
C ASP A 125 -2.00 24.61 23.47
N PHE A 126 -2.28 23.31 23.43
CA PHE A 126 -1.37 22.28 22.93
C PHE A 126 -1.65 21.82 21.49
N ASP A 127 -2.59 22.47 20.79
CA ASP A 127 -3.04 22.06 19.46
C ASP A 127 -3.29 20.55 19.39
N LEU A 128 -4.17 20.01 20.26
CA LEU A 128 -4.33 18.56 20.37
C LEU A 128 -5.05 17.93 19.18
N LEU A 129 -6.07 18.61 18.63
CA LEU A 129 -6.85 18.15 17.49
C LEU A 129 -6.87 19.20 16.36
N GLY A 130 -7.31 18.79 15.17
CA GLY A 130 -7.38 19.64 13.98
C GLY A 130 -6.16 19.56 13.06
N ALA A 131 -6.06 20.52 12.12
CA ALA A 131 -4.95 20.59 11.17
C ALA A 131 -3.67 21.05 11.86
N ARG A 132 -2.57 20.32 11.65
CA ARG A 132 -1.25 20.58 12.28
C ARG A 132 -1.20 20.36 13.81
N SER A 133 -2.01 19.43 14.30
CA SER A 133 -2.14 19.08 15.71
C SER A 133 -1.24 17.93 16.17
N LEU A 134 -1.14 17.74 17.49
CA LEU A 134 -0.45 16.58 18.09
C LEU A 134 -1.09 15.26 17.67
N HIS A 135 -2.43 15.18 17.66
CA HIS A 135 -3.14 14.01 17.14
C HIS A 135 -2.77 13.73 15.69
N HIS A 136 -2.79 14.73 14.82
CA HIS A 136 -2.41 14.58 13.41
C HIS A 136 -0.97 14.05 13.23
N LEU A 137 -0.07 14.40 14.14
CA LEU A 137 1.33 13.96 14.14
C LEU A 137 1.48 12.52 14.65
N LEU A 138 0.83 12.19 15.76
CA LEU A 138 0.95 10.89 16.43
C LEU A 138 0.11 9.79 15.78
N GLN A 139 -0.98 10.17 15.12
CA GLN A 139 -1.96 9.23 14.64
C GLN A 139 -1.39 8.30 13.56
N THR A 140 -1.58 7.00 13.77
CA THR A 140 -1.18 5.91 12.87
C THR A 140 -2.24 4.82 12.73
N ALA A 141 -3.40 4.96 13.38
CA ALA A 141 -4.47 4.00 13.25
C ALA A 141 -5.04 3.96 11.83
N VAL A 142 -5.44 2.77 11.40
CA VAL A 142 -6.03 2.54 10.08
C VAL A 142 -7.53 2.83 10.08
N SER A 143 -8.21 2.60 11.21
CA SER A 143 -9.65 2.80 11.33
C SER A 143 -10.00 4.15 11.97
N HIS A 144 -11.21 4.62 11.69
CA HIS A 144 -11.73 5.85 12.26
C HIS A 144 -11.88 5.74 13.78
N GLU A 145 -12.34 4.60 14.28
CA GLU A 145 -12.52 4.34 15.72
C GLU A 145 -11.18 4.33 16.47
N GLY A 146 -10.12 3.78 15.87
CA GLY A 146 -8.79 3.85 16.45
C GLY A 146 -8.25 5.29 16.48
N SER A 147 -8.61 6.10 15.48
CA SER A 147 -8.32 7.53 15.47
C SER A 147 -9.06 8.30 16.54
N GLN A 148 -10.34 8.00 16.71
CA GLN A 148 -11.18 8.62 17.73
C GLN A 148 -10.67 8.26 19.12
N ARG A 149 -10.34 6.98 19.36
CA ARG A 149 -9.78 6.54 20.64
C ARG A 149 -8.50 7.26 21.01
N LEU A 150 -7.60 7.52 20.05
CA LEU A 150 -6.40 8.32 20.32
C LEU A 150 -6.75 9.78 20.63
N ALA A 151 -7.76 10.35 19.97
CA ALA A 151 -8.23 11.70 20.29
C ALA A 151 -8.80 11.76 21.71
N ASP A 152 -9.62 10.79 22.09
CA ASP A 152 -10.21 10.69 23.44
C ASP A 152 -9.10 10.58 24.51
N TRP A 153 -8.05 9.78 24.26
CA TRP A 153 -6.89 9.71 25.15
C TRP A 153 -6.11 11.02 25.28
N LEU A 154 -5.99 11.80 24.21
CA LEU A 154 -5.32 13.10 24.25
C LEU A 154 -6.16 14.17 24.96
N LEU A 155 -7.48 14.07 24.88
CA LEU A 155 -8.43 14.95 25.55
C LEU A 155 -8.67 14.57 27.01
N GLU A 156 -8.26 13.40 27.48
CA GLU A 156 -8.46 13.01 28.87
C GLU A 156 -7.64 13.92 29.82
N PRO A 157 -8.27 14.76 30.68
CA PRO A 157 -7.53 15.71 31.51
C PRO A 157 -6.76 15.07 32.66
N ALA A 158 -7.19 13.89 33.10
CA ALA A 158 -6.58 13.16 34.20
C ALA A 158 -6.28 11.71 33.78
N PRO A 159 -5.01 11.29 33.73
CA PRO A 159 -4.69 9.92 33.33
C PRO A 159 -5.22 8.92 34.36
N ASP A 160 -5.99 7.93 33.88
CA ASP A 160 -6.39 6.78 34.69
C ASP A 160 -5.20 5.83 34.86
N LEU A 161 -4.58 5.88 36.04
CA LEU A 161 -3.41 5.07 36.37
C LEU A 161 -3.75 3.59 36.60
N ALA A 162 -5.03 3.21 36.69
CA ALA A 162 -5.44 1.83 36.92
C ALA A 162 -5.52 0.99 35.63
N THR A 163 -5.54 1.62 34.45
CA THR A 163 -5.68 0.96 33.15
C THR A 163 -4.38 0.90 32.33
N THR A 164 -3.23 1.24 32.93
CA THR A 164 -1.89 1.19 32.29
C THR A 164 -1.12 -0.06 32.70
#